data_AF-A0A7W5ZJK5-F1
#
_entry.id   AF-A0A7W5ZJK5-F1
#
_cell.length_a   1.000
_cell.length_b   1.000
_cell.length_c   1.000
_cell.angle_alpha   90.00
_cell.angle_beta   90.00
_cell.angle_gamma   90.00
#
_symmetry.space_group_name_H-M   'P 1'
#
loop_
_entity.id
_entity.type
_entity.pdbx_description
1 polymer ?
#
loop_
_entity_poly.entity_id
_entity_poly.type
_entity_poly.pdbx_seq_one_letter_code
_entity_poly.pdbx_strand_id
1 'polypeptide(L)'
;MVTQTRFEEEVRAFLSFQQDQELPIFGERFSCPVLYYPERLLAIHLISLEKTNLLLPDTFVQLSDALAAEGIKVIHLWEDVWYSKKAVVQSRLRAAFGISQRIPARLTKVRRIDKPTLEWFMDVHHLQVSTNAKFKYGLFLPKNYQRILKDDSPATPFLTQQMTIQGEALVAVASFSGGKNILREGKTFRSFELIRFANHLDCTVVGGLDKLLKAFVTELQPDDIMTYADRDWSDGRSYERLGFERMGATPSHTFWVNPDTWERHYAERLLPDDIGVHWVKVYNSGNWKFLKKMI
;
A
#
# COMPACT_ATOMS: atom_id res chain seq x y z
N MET A 1 -15.02 -30.85 -3.56
CA MET A 1 -14.08 -29.88 -4.14
C MET A 1 -14.63 -28.51 -3.81
N VAL A 2 -13.85 -27.64 -3.17
CA VAL A 2 -14.26 -26.23 -3.00
C VAL A 2 -14.23 -25.63 -4.40
N THR A 3 -15.37 -25.16 -4.90
CA THR A 3 -15.45 -24.49 -6.20
C THR A 3 -14.57 -23.25 -6.14
N GLN A 4 -13.66 -23.11 -7.10
CA GLN A 4 -12.81 -21.93 -7.21
C GLN A 4 -13.67 -20.72 -7.56
N THR A 5 -13.43 -19.57 -6.93
CA THR A 5 -14.20 -18.36 -7.22
C THR A 5 -13.67 -17.66 -8.47
N ARG A 6 -14.51 -16.89 -9.15
CA ARG A 6 -14.09 -16.05 -10.28
C ARG A 6 -12.94 -15.11 -9.90
N PHE A 7 -12.98 -14.55 -8.69
CA PHE A 7 -11.90 -13.74 -8.14
C PHE A 7 -10.58 -14.50 -8.07
N GLU A 8 -10.60 -15.73 -7.54
CA GLU A 8 -9.41 -16.60 -7.46
C GLU A 8 -8.86 -16.94 -8.85
N GLU A 9 -9.73 -17.25 -9.83
CA GLU A 9 -9.36 -17.49 -11.22
C GLU A 9 -8.71 -16.26 -11.88
N GLU A 10 -9.31 -15.07 -11.73
CA GLU A 10 -8.78 -13.83 -12.31
C GLU A 10 -7.40 -13.48 -11.74
N VAL A 11 -7.18 -13.66 -10.43
CA VAL A 11 -5.87 -13.42 -9.81
C VAL A 11 -4.84 -14.43 -10.30
N ARG A 12 -5.18 -15.72 -10.38
CA ARG A 12 -4.26 -16.74 -10.93
C ARG A 12 -3.93 -16.48 -12.40
N ALA A 13 -4.92 -16.12 -13.21
CA ALA A 13 -4.70 -15.76 -14.60
C ALA A 13 -3.75 -14.56 -14.72
N PHE A 14 -3.94 -13.53 -13.88
CA PHE A 14 -3.03 -12.39 -13.82
C PHE A 14 -1.61 -12.79 -13.43
N LEU A 15 -1.45 -13.70 -12.46
CA LEU A 15 -0.17 -14.17 -11.95
C LEU A 15 0.44 -15.33 -12.73
N SER A 16 -0.13 -15.71 -13.88
CA SER A 16 0.33 -16.83 -14.72
C SER A 16 1.77 -16.68 -15.24
N PHE A 17 2.36 -15.48 -15.13
CA PHE A 17 3.78 -15.24 -15.40
C PHE A 17 4.72 -15.77 -14.30
N GLN A 18 4.20 -16.33 -13.20
CA GLN A 18 4.94 -17.00 -12.14
C GLN A 18 4.26 -18.33 -11.81
N GLN A 19 5.06 -19.33 -11.43
CA GLN A 19 4.54 -20.61 -10.94
C GLN A 19 4.46 -20.56 -9.40
N ASP A 20 3.27 -20.78 -8.85
CA ASP A 20 3.10 -21.00 -7.41
C ASP A 20 3.46 -22.45 -7.03
N GLN A 21 3.83 -22.64 -5.77
CA GLN A 21 4.13 -23.94 -5.17
C GLN A 21 3.30 -24.17 -3.92
N GLU A 22 3.29 -25.40 -3.42
CA GLU A 22 2.72 -25.69 -2.11
C GLU A 22 3.49 -24.95 -1.02
N LEU A 23 2.74 -24.39 -0.07
CA LEU A 23 3.30 -23.66 1.05
C LEU A 23 3.97 -24.68 2.01
N PRO A 24 5.27 -24.55 2.32
CA PRO A 24 6.06 -25.66 2.85
C PRO A 24 5.66 -26.14 4.25
N ILE A 25 4.95 -25.32 5.06
CA ILE A 25 4.69 -25.66 6.47
C ILE A 25 3.35 -25.10 6.95
N PHE A 26 2.24 -25.53 6.37
CA PHE A 26 0.94 -25.46 7.05
C PHE A 26 0.15 -26.72 6.72
N GLY A 27 0.15 -27.69 7.63
CA GLY A 27 -0.79 -28.83 7.58
C GLY A 27 -2.25 -28.41 7.77
N GLU A 28 -2.50 -27.12 7.96
CA GLU A 28 -3.82 -26.52 8.04
C GLU A 28 -4.32 -26.14 6.65
N ARG A 29 -5.51 -26.65 6.29
CA ARG A 29 -6.25 -26.13 5.14
C ARG A 29 -6.81 -24.77 5.52
N PHE A 30 -6.18 -23.71 5.04
CA PHE A 30 -6.75 -22.38 5.11
C PHE A 30 -8.14 -22.36 4.46
N SER A 31 -9.09 -21.65 5.09
CA SER A 31 -10.44 -21.47 4.52
C SER A 31 -10.38 -20.76 3.16
N CYS A 32 -9.34 -19.96 2.94
CA CYS A 32 -9.09 -19.17 1.74
C CYS A 32 -7.76 -19.59 1.11
N PRO A 33 -7.65 -19.69 -0.23
CA PRO A 33 -6.41 -20.11 -0.89
C PRO A 33 -5.23 -19.19 -0.60
N VAL A 34 -4.05 -19.78 -0.46
CA VAL A 34 -2.78 -19.05 -0.34
C VAL A 34 -1.87 -19.47 -1.50
N LEU A 35 -1.50 -18.53 -2.35
CA LEU A 35 -0.56 -18.73 -3.44
C LEU A 35 0.86 -18.46 -2.94
N TYR A 36 1.77 -19.42 -3.03
CA TYR A 36 3.14 -19.25 -2.55
C TYR A 36 4.16 -19.20 -3.68
N TYR A 37 5.03 -18.19 -3.63
CA TYR A 37 6.07 -17.92 -4.61
C TYR A 37 7.44 -17.91 -3.91
N PRO A 38 8.16 -19.05 -3.87
CA PRO A 38 9.39 -19.21 -3.10
C PRO A 38 10.53 -18.29 -3.58
N GLU A 39 10.66 -18.04 -4.89
CA GLU A 39 11.69 -17.17 -5.45
C GLU A 39 11.63 -15.72 -4.92
N ARG A 40 10.46 -15.31 -4.41
CA ARG A 40 10.24 -13.98 -3.82
C ARG A 40 10.02 -14.02 -2.31
N LEU A 41 10.00 -15.21 -1.70
CA LEU A 41 9.54 -15.43 -0.33
C LEU A 41 8.23 -14.67 -0.09
N LEU A 42 7.26 -14.89 -0.98
CA LEU A 42 5.99 -14.16 -1.01
C LEU A 42 4.81 -15.13 -1.08
N ALA A 43 3.87 -14.96 -0.17
CA ALA A 43 2.55 -15.58 -0.19
C ALA A 43 1.48 -14.53 -0.52
N ILE A 44 0.44 -14.95 -1.23
CA ILE A 44 -0.74 -14.12 -1.54
C ILE A 44 -1.97 -14.89 -1.07
N HIS A 45 -2.58 -14.41 0.01
CA HIS A 45 -3.79 -14.97 0.60
C HIS A 45 -5.02 -14.35 -0.08
N LEU A 46 -5.81 -15.17 -0.78
CA LEU A 46 -6.97 -14.74 -1.58
C LEU A 46 -8.25 -14.85 -0.77
N ILE A 47 -8.80 -13.71 -0.36
CA ILE A 47 -9.93 -13.66 0.57
C ILE A 47 -11.20 -13.28 -0.18
N SER A 48 -12.04 -14.29 -0.46
CA SER A 48 -13.34 -14.08 -1.09
C SER A 48 -14.42 -13.69 -0.08
N LEU A 49 -15.33 -12.80 -0.49
CA LEU A 49 -16.42 -12.32 0.37
C LEU A 49 -17.35 -13.45 0.81
N GLU A 50 -17.56 -14.47 -0.01
CA GLU A 50 -18.44 -15.61 0.32
C GLU A 50 -17.91 -16.46 1.49
N LYS A 51 -16.60 -16.37 1.78
CA LYS A 51 -15.91 -17.15 2.82
C LYS A 51 -15.78 -16.40 4.14
N THR A 52 -16.21 -15.13 4.20
CA THR A 52 -16.03 -14.24 5.36
C THR A 52 -16.66 -14.75 6.64
N ASN A 53 -17.79 -15.44 6.56
CA ASN A 53 -18.46 -16.04 7.72
C ASN A 53 -17.62 -17.13 8.43
N LEU A 54 -16.56 -17.61 7.79
CA LEU A 54 -15.62 -18.60 8.34
C LEU A 54 -14.38 -17.95 8.95
N LEU A 55 -14.23 -16.63 8.85
CA LEU A 55 -13.00 -15.92 9.17
C LEU A 55 -13.17 -15.03 10.39
N LEU A 56 -12.22 -15.14 11.32
CA LEU A 56 -12.08 -14.19 12.42
C LEU A 56 -10.96 -13.19 12.12
N PRO A 57 -10.99 -11.97 12.66
CA PRO A 57 -9.93 -10.97 12.43
C PRO A 57 -8.52 -11.50 12.75
N ASP A 58 -8.40 -12.29 13.83
CA ASP A 58 -7.13 -12.84 14.28
C ASP A 58 -6.53 -13.87 13.30
N THR A 59 -7.36 -14.50 12.44
CA THR A 59 -6.90 -15.47 11.44
C THR A 59 -5.84 -14.87 10.51
N PHE A 60 -6.01 -13.61 10.10
CA PHE A 60 -5.07 -12.94 9.20
C PHE A 60 -3.75 -12.60 9.91
N VAL A 61 -3.84 -12.14 11.15
CA VAL A 61 -2.68 -11.83 11.99
C VAL A 61 -1.87 -13.09 12.27
N GLN A 62 -2.52 -14.19 12.67
CA GLN A 62 -1.87 -15.47 12.93
C GLN A 62 -1.15 -16.01 11.68
N LEU A 63 -1.80 -15.95 10.51
CA LEU A 63 -1.18 -16.35 9.25
C LEU A 63 0.02 -15.47 8.90
N SER A 64 -0.11 -14.14 9.06
CA SER A 64 0.99 -13.19 8.87
C SER A 64 2.19 -13.52 9.76
N ASP A 65 1.96 -13.76 11.04
CA ASP A 65 3.02 -13.99 12.02
C ASP A 65 3.70 -15.34 11.80
N ALA A 66 2.95 -16.38 11.49
CA ALA A 66 3.48 -17.71 11.19
C ALA A 66 4.31 -17.72 9.90
N LEU A 67 3.87 -17.02 8.85
CA LEU A 67 4.67 -16.86 7.62
C LEU A 67 5.91 -15.98 7.83
N ALA A 68 5.80 -14.93 8.64
CA ALA A 68 6.92 -14.05 8.95
C ALA A 68 8.03 -14.78 9.73
N ALA A 69 7.69 -15.76 10.58
CA ALA A 69 8.67 -16.62 11.26
C ALA A 69 9.55 -17.41 10.29
N GLU A 70 9.00 -17.77 9.13
CA GLU A 70 9.71 -18.43 8.02
C GLU A 70 10.35 -17.42 7.03
N GLY A 71 10.31 -16.12 7.35
CA GLY A 71 10.80 -15.05 6.48
C GLY A 71 9.94 -14.79 5.24
N ILE A 72 8.75 -15.40 5.15
CA ILE A 72 7.81 -15.27 4.04
C ILE A 72 6.94 -14.03 4.26
N LYS A 73 6.90 -13.14 3.26
CA LYS A 73 5.94 -12.03 3.21
C LYS A 73 4.56 -12.57 2.87
N VAL A 74 3.52 -12.01 3.45
CA VAL A 74 2.15 -12.26 2.98
C VAL A 74 1.50 -10.96 2.49
N ILE A 75 0.70 -11.08 1.43
CA ILE A 75 -0.28 -10.08 1.01
C ILE A 75 -1.66 -10.69 1.21
N HIS A 76 -2.49 -10.05 2.01
CA HIS A 76 -3.90 -10.40 2.18
C HIS A 76 -4.72 -9.64 1.14
N LEU A 77 -5.02 -10.32 0.02
CA LEU A 77 -5.76 -9.74 -1.09
C LEU A 77 -7.24 -10.06 -0.94
N TRP A 78 -8.01 -9.04 -0.58
CA TRP A 78 -9.46 -9.09 -0.52
C TRP A 78 -10.10 -8.92 -1.91
N GLU A 79 -11.16 -9.69 -2.16
CA GLU A 79 -11.93 -9.68 -3.42
C GLU A 79 -12.47 -8.30 -3.78
N ASP A 80 -13.04 -7.56 -2.83
CA ASP A 80 -13.55 -6.22 -3.07
C ASP A 80 -12.45 -5.22 -3.43
N VAL A 81 -11.25 -5.38 -2.88
CA VAL A 81 -10.09 -4.54 -3.23
C VAL A 81 -9.57 -4.89 -4.64
N TRP A 82 -9.63 -6.16 -5.04
CA TRP A 82 -9.30 -6.56 -6.40
C TRP A 82 -10.24 -5.94 -7.43
N TYR A 83 -11.56 -5.93 -7.17
CA TYR A 83 -12.51 -5.36 -8.11
C TYR A 83 -12.58 -3.83 -8.08
N SER A 84 -12.56 -3.20 -6.90
CA SER A 84 -12.62 -1.74 -6.76
C SER A 84 -11.32 -1.02 -7.13
N LYS A 85 -10.16 -1.66 -6.97
CA LYS A 85 -8.83 -1.05 -7.18
C LYS A 85 -7.90 -1.92 -8.03
N LYS A 86 -8.45 -2.66 -9.01
CA LYS A 86 -7.73 -3.63 -9.86
C LYS A 86 -6.37 -3.15 -10.38
N ALA A 87 -6.31 -1.96 -10.99
CA ALA A 87 -5.06 -1.44 -11.56
C ALA A 87 -3.97 -1.21 -10.49
N VAL A 88 -4.36 -0.68 -9.32
CA VAL A 88 -3.46 -0.47 -8.17
C VAL A 88 -2.98 -1.79 -7.61
N VAL A 89 -3.88 -2.76 -7.43
CA VAL A 89 -3.51 -4.10 -6.97
C VAL A 89 -2.52 -4.75 -7.93
N GLN A 90 -2.81 -4.77 -9.23
CA GLN A 90 -1.93 -5.34 -10.24
C GLN A 90 -0.55 -4.68 -10.23
N SER A 91 -0.51 -3.34 -10.12
CA SER A 91 0.76 -2.60 -10.00
C SER A 91 1.54 -2.99 -8.75
N ARG A 92 0.89 -3.15 -7.59
CA ARG A 92 1.54 -3.56 -6.34
C ARG A 92 2.07 -4.99 -6.43
N LEU A 93 1.32 -5.90 -7.02
CA LEU A 93 1.75 -7.27 -7.26
C LEU A 93 2.97 -7.30 -8.20
N ARG A 94 2.94 -6.60 -9.34
CA ARG A 94 4.12 -6.46 -10.23
C ARG A 94 5.33 -5.90 -9.49
N ALA A 95 5.15 -4.92 -8.60
CA ALA A 95 6.23 -4.38 -7.78
C ALA A 95 6.78 -5.43 -6.79
N ALA A 96 5.92 -6.24 -6.16
CA ALA A 96 6.33 -7.33 -5.27
C ALA A 96 7.15 -8.40 -6.00
N PHE A 97 6.84 -8.66 -7.28
CA PHE A 97 7.63 -9.52 -8.17
C PHE A 97 8.80 -8.81 -8.85
N GLY A 98 9.08 -7.54 -8.54
CA GLY A 98 10.21 -6.78 -9.10
C GLY A 98 10.08 -6.37 -10.57
N ILE A 99 8.87 -6.43 -11.14
CA ILE A 99 8.59 -6.20 -12.57
C ILE A 99 8.34 -4.72 -12.89
N SER A 100 7.87 -3.94 -11.91
CA SER A 100 7.54 -2.50 -12.09
C SER A 100 8.70 -1.68 -12.70
N GLN A 101 8.38 -0.64 -13.46
CA GLN A 101 9.33 0.35 -13.98
C GLN A 101 10.09 1.02 -12.83
N ARG A 102 11.41 0.79 -12.76
CA ARG A 102 12.24 1.38 -11.71
C ARG A 102 12.72 2.77 -12.15
N ILE A 103 12.46 3.77 -11.32
CA ILE A 103 12.89 5.15 -11.54
C ILE A 103 13.82 5.55 -10.40
N PRO A 104 15.11 5.81 -10.63
CA PRO A 104 16.01 6.27 -9.58
C PRO A 104 15.61 7.68 -9.11
N ALA A 105 15.35 7.86 -7.80
CA ALA A 105 14.93 9.15 -7.25
C ALA A 105 15.96 10.27 -7.47
N ARG A 106 17.25 9.94 -7.65
CA ARG A 106 18.28 10.94 -7.99
C ARG A 106 18.02 11.67 -9.31
N LEU A 107 17.26 11.07 -10.24
CA LEU A 107 16.92 11.66 -11.53
C LEU A 107 15.68 12.56 -11.46
N THR A 108 14.96 12.57 -10.34
CA THR A 108 13.76 13.38 -10.18
C THR A 108 14.08 14.77 -9.62
N LYS A 109 13.11 15.67 -9.64
CA LYS A 109 13.10 16.94 -8.91
C LYS A 109 12.02 16.90 -7.85
N VAL A 110 12.32 17.32 -6.64
CA VAL A 110 11.34 17.38 -5.54
C VAL A 110 10.74 18.77 -5.47
N ARG A 111 9.41 18.87 -5.33
CA ARG A 111 8.70 20.16 -5.18
C ARG A 111 7.46 20.02 -4.32
N ARG A 112 6.98 21.14 -3.77
CA ARG A 112 5.64 21.23 -3.19
C ARG A 112 4.59 21.00 -4.29
N ILE A 113 3.48 20.36 -3.92
CA ILE A 113 2.31 20.21 -4.78
C ILE A 113 1.07 20.74 -4.07
N ASP A 114 0.06 21.13 -4.84
CA ASP A 114 -1.21 21.56 -4.27
C ASP A 114 -2.10 20.36 -3.87
N LYS A 115 -3.23 20.68 -3.24
CA LYS A 115 -4.19 19.66 -2.79
C LYS A 115 -4.83 18.92 -3.98
N PRO A 116 -5.32 19.58 -5.05
CA PRO A 116 -5.89 18.89 -6.20
C PRO A 116 -4.92 17.89 -6.87
N THR A 117 -3.65 18.26 -7.02
CA THR A 117 -2.63 17.37 -7.59
C THR A 117 -2.42 16.13 -6.73
N LEU A 118 -2.36 16.28 -5.41
CA LEU A 118 -2.24 15.15 -4.49
C LEU A 118 -3.48 14.24 -4.57
N GLU A 119 -4.69 14.80 -4.52
CA GLU A 119 -5.93 14.04 -4.55
C GLU A 119 -6.06 13.22 -5.83
N TRP A 120 -5.88 13.86 -6.99
CA TRP A 120 -5.87 13.18 -8.28
C TRP A 120 -4.84 12.04 -8.31
N PHE A 121 -3.61 12.27 -7.85
CA PHE A 121 -2.57 11.26 -7.86
C PHE A 121 -2.92 10.07 -6.94
N MET A 122 -3.45 10.34 -5.74
CA MET A 122 -3.80 9.30 -4.77
C MET A 122 -4.98 8.45 -5.23
N ASP A 123 -5.99 9.06 -5.85
CA ASP A 123 -7.20 8.35 -6.31
C ASP A 123 -6.87 7.31 -7.38
N VAL A 124 -5.91 7.63 -8.25
CA VAL A 124 -5.46 6.76 -9.35
C VAL A 124 -4.42 5.75 -8.90
N HIS A 125 -3.47 6.14 -8.03
CA HIS A 125 -2.26 5.35 -7.80
C HIS A 125 -2.16 4.69 -6.42
N HIS A 126 -3.16 4.86 -5.55
CA HIS A 126 -3.12 4.34 -4.17
C HIS A 126 -4.39 3.56 -3.81
N LEU A 127 -4.26 2.61 -2.87
CA LEU A 127 -5.40 1.81 -2.39
C LEU A 127 -6.33 2.63 -1.49
N GLN A 128 -5.74 3.52 -0.71
CA GLN A 128 -6.45 4.40 0.21
C GLN A 128 -6.59 5.79 -0.39
N VAL A 129 -7.75 6.41 -0.19
CA VAL A 129 -8.03 7.78 -0.62
C VAL A 129 -7.11 8.80 0.07
N SER A 130 -7.00 9.98 -0.56
CA SER A 130 -6.33 11.13 0.04
C SER A 130 -7.03 11.56 1.35
N THR A 131 -6.26 12.11 2.28
CA THR A 131 -6.76 12.63 3.55
C THR A 131 -6.24 14.05 3.78
N ASN A 132 -6.73 14.70 4.83
CA ASN A 132 -6.29 16.04 5.21
C ASN A 132 -4.78 16.07 5.51
N ALA A 133 -4.00 16.59 4.57
CA ALA A 133 -2.57 16.81 4.70
C ALA A 133 -2.23 18.31 4.64
N LYS A 134 -1.33 18.75 5.51
CA LYS A 134 -0.85 20.14 5.54
C LYS A 134 0.27 20.34 4.53
N PHE A 135 1.23 19.41 4.49
CA PHE A 135 2.41 19.47 3.64
C PHE A 135 2.32 18.37 2.57
N LYS A 136 2.68 18.70 1.33
CA LYS A 136 2.51 17.80 0.18
C LYS A 136 3.69 18.00 -0.75
N TYR A 137 4.28 16.91 -1.22
CA TYR A 137 5.45 16.93 -2.08
C TYR A 137 5.28 15.94 -3.22
N GLY A 138 5.85 16.28 -4.37
CA GLY A 138 5.91 15.44 -5.55
C GLY A 138 7.36 15.25 -6.02
N LEU A 139 7.62 14.10 -6.62
CA LEU A 139 8.83 13.83 -7.40
C LEU A 139 8.49 13.87 -8.88
N PHE A 140 9.16 14.75 -9.61
CA PHE A 140 8.96 14.94 -11.04
C PHE A 140 10.16 14.37 -11.81
N LEU A 141 9.93 13.52 -12.80
CA LEU A 141 10.94 12.99 -13.70
C LEU A 141 11.01 13.86 -14.98
N PRO A 142 12.11 14.59 -15.21
CA PRO A 142 12.27 15.42 -16.41
C PRO A 142 12.29 14.62 -17.73
N LYS A 143 11.79 15.22 -18.82
CA LYS A 143 11.68 14.60 -20.16
C LYS A 143 13.01 14.05 -20.71
N ASN A 144 14.15 14.68 -20.40
CA ASN A 144 15.46 14.19 -20.84
C ASN A 144 15.84 12.80 -20.26
N TYR A 145 15.09 12.31 -19.27
CA TYR A 145 15.22 10.95 -18.74
C TYR A 145 14.18 9.97 -19.30
N GLN A 146 13.39 10.33 -20.31
CA GLN A 146 12.42 9.41 -20.93
C GLN A 146 13.07 8.07 -21.37
N ARG A 147 14.33 8.11 -21.81
CA ARG A 147 15.12 6.94 -22.23
C ARG A 147 15.29 5.83 -21.18
N ILE A 148 14.98 6.08 -19.91
CA ILE A 148 15.05 5.06 -18.85
C ILE A 148 13.73 4.30 -18.67
N LEU A 149 12.66 4.76 -19.33
CA LEU A 149 11.38 4.08 -19.36
C LEU A 149 11.46 2.90 -20.32
N LYS A 150 10.95 1.75 -19.91
CA LYS A 150 10.87 0.56 -20.75
C LYS A 150 9.62 0.64 -21.63
N ASP A 151 9.75 0.27 -22.90
CA ASP A 151 8.64 0.34 -23.84
C ASP A 151 7.49 -0.61 -23.49
N ASP A 152 7.79 -1.73 -22.82
CA ASP A 152 6.83 -2.76 -22.39
C ASP A 152 6.10 -2.42 -21.07
N SER A 153 6.51 -1.35 -20.38
CA SER A 153 5.90 -0.96 -19.11
C SER A 153 4.54 -0.27 -19.33
N PRO A 154 3.47 -0.70 -18.63
CA PRO A 154 2.16 -0.05 -18.73
C PRO A 154 2.16 1.43 -18.34
N ALA A 155 3.13 1.88 -17.54
CA ALA A 155 3.26 3.29 -17.15
C ALA A 155 3.78 4.19 -18.29
N THR A 156 4.51 3.62 -19.25
CA THR A 156 5.31 4.39 -20.23
C THR A 156 4.48 5.31 -21.12
N PRO A 157 3.31 4.91 -21.67
CA PRO A 157 2.48 5.79 -22.47
C PRO A 157 2.04 7.05 -21.70
N PHE A 158 1.56 6.88 -20.47
CA PHE A 158 1.10 7.99 -19.64
C PHE A 158 2.24 8.93 -19.27
N LEU A 159 3.36 8.39 -18.78
CA LEU A 159 4.52 9.21 -18.41
C LEU A 159 5.10 9.97 -19.60
N THR A 160 5.18 9.33 -20.77
CA THR A 160 5.68 9.97 -22.01
C THR A 160 4.75 11.09 -22.47
N GLN A 161 3.43 10.88 -22.39
CA GLN A 161 2.45 11.90 -22.72
C GLN A 161 2.57 13.10 -21.78
N GLN A 162 2.63 12.86 -20.46
CA GLN A 162 2.81 13.94 -19.47
C GLN A 162 4.12 14.71 -19.70
N MET A 163 5.23 14.00 -19.96
CA MET A 163 6.52 14.63 -20.30
C MET A 163 6.45 15.46 -21.57
N THR A 164 5.66 15.03 -22.55
CA THR A 164 5.51 15.76 -23.83
C THR A 164 4.76 17.07 -23.63
N ILE A 165 3.73 17.08 -22.78
CA ILE A 165 2.89 18.26 -22.51
C ILE A 165 3.56 19.22 -21.52
N GLN A 166 4.16 18.69 -20.44
CA GLN A 166 4.61 19.47 -19.28
C GLN A 166 6.14 19.55 -19.16
N GLY A 167 6.90 18.84 -20.00
CA GLY A 167 8.36 18.75 -19.91
C GLY A 167 8.88 17.80 -18.82
N GLU A 168 7.99 17.21 -18.03
CA GLU A 168 8.28 16.24 -16.97
C GLU A 168 7.03 15.43 -16.60
N ALA A 169 7.19 14.35 -15.84
CA ALA A 169 6.09 13.55 -15.31
C ALA A 169 6.13 13.46 -13.79
N LEU A 170 4.97 13.51 -13.13
CA LEU A 170 4.86 13.28 -11.69
C LEU A 170 4.89 11.78 -11.42
N VAL A 171 5.92 11.30 -10.72
CA VAL A 171 6.19 9.85 -10.56
C VAL A 171 6.03 9.32 -9.15
N ALA A 172 5.98 10.19 -8.14
CA ALA A 172 5.66 9.84 -6.76
C ALA A 172 5.20 11.05 -5.97
N VAL A 173 4.42 10.82 -4.92
CA VAL A 173 3.96 11.86 -3.98
C VAL A 173 4.09 11.39 -2.53
N ALA A 174 4.25 12.34 -1.62
CA ALA A 174 4.09 12.12 -0.19
C ALA A 174 3.33 13.28 0.46
N SER A 175 2.56 12.96 1.50
CA SER A 175 1.77 13.93 2.25
C SER A 175 2.00 13.79 3.75
N PHE A 176 2.00 14.93 4.45
CA PHE A 176 2.32 15.01 5.87
C PHE A 176 1.32 15.89 6.63
N SER A 177 1.11 15.57 7.92
CA SER A 177 0.23 16.30 8.81
C SER A 177 0.77 17.68 9.19
N GLY A 178 -0.04 18.48 9.89
CA GLY A 178 0.50 19.56 10.70
C GLY A 178 1.30 19.03 11.89
N GLY A 179 2.23 19.84 12.39
CA GLY A 179 2.99 19.51 13.60
C GLY A 179 2.11 19.58 14.83
N LYS A 180 2.25 18.60 15.72
CA LYS A 180 1.57 18.52 17.02
C LYS A 180 2.61 18.43 18.12
N ASN A 181 2.38 19.11 19.23
CA ASN A 181 3.20 18.94 20.43
C ASN A 181 2.74 17.67 21.15
N ILE A 182 3.62 16.68 21.25
CA ILE A 182 3.35 15.41 21.90
C ILE A 182 4.33 15.25 23.06
N LEU A 183 3.79 15.02 24.26
CA LEU A 183 4.58 14.71 25.45
C LEU A 183 4.95 13.23 25.44
N ARG A 184 6.24 12.91 25.48
CA ARG A 184 6.76 11.55 25.67
C ARG A 184 7.87 11.58 26.70
N GLU A 185 7.75 10.77 27.75
CA GLU A 185 8.78 10.65 28.79
C GLU A 185 9.19 12.01 29.39
N GLY A 186 8.23 12.91 29.59
CA GLY A 186 8.48 14.25 30.16
C GLY A 186 9.10 15.26 29.18
N LYS A 187 9.38 14.89 27.92
CA LYS A 187 9.87 15.78 26.88
C LYS A 187 8.79 16.06 25.83
N THR A 188 8.70 17.31 25.39
CA THR A 188 7.78 17.71 24.32
C THR A 188 8.46 17.57 22.97
N PHE A 189 7.81 16.84 22.06
CA PHE A 189 8.25 16.66 20.68
C PHE A 189 7.27 17.35 19.73
N ARG A 190 7.78 18.14 18.79
CA ARG A 190 7.06 18.63 17.62
C ARG A 190 6.97 17.51 16.59
N SER A 191 5.94 16.69 16.76
CA SER A 191 5.70 15.46 16.02
C SER A 191 4.86 15.70 14.77
N PHE A 192 5.19 15.01 13.69
CA PHE A 192 4.43 15.02 12.44
C PHE A 192 4.10 13.59 12.00
N GLU A 193 3.12 13.44 11.12
CA GLU A 193 2.78 12.16 10.50
C GLU A 193 3.13 12.19 9.00
N LEU A 194 3.86 11.19 8.52
CA LEU A 194 3.83 10.81 7.10
C LEU A 194 2.52 10.05 6.87
N ILE A 195 1.56 10.74 6.26
CA ILE A 195 0.20 10.24 6.10
C ILE A 195 0.15 9.24 4.95
N ARG A 196 0.69 9.61 3.79
CA ARG A 196 0.65 8.78 2.58
C ARG A 196 1.91 8.93 1.76
N PHE A 197 2.24 7.84 1.06
CA PHE A 197 3.25 7.81 0.01
C PHE A 197 2.74 6.91 -1.11
N ALA A 198 2.85 7.38 -2.35
CA ALA A 198 2.48 6.61 -3.53
C ALA A 198 3.51 6.83 -4.64
N ASN A 199 3.84 5.75 -5.34
CA ASN A 199 4.45 5.84 -6.67
C ASN A 199 3.34 5.90 -7.72
N HIS A 200 3.66 6.38 -8.91
CA HIS A 200 2.80 6.19 -10.07
C HIS A 200 2.56 4.68 -10.30
N LEU A 201 1.39 4.33 -10.83
CA LEU A 201 1.07 2.96 -11.21
C LEU A 201 2.19 2.36 -12.08
N ASP A 202 2.46 1.09 -11.84
CA ASP A 202 3.49 0.29 -12.49
C ASP A 202 4.91 0.83 -12.36
N CYS A 203 5.13 1.79 -11.46
CA CYS A 203 6.44 2.36 -11.17
C CYS A 203 6.90 2.08 -9.74
N THR A 204 8.21 1.95 -9.56
CA THR A 204 8.89 2.02 -8.27
C THR A 204 9.93 3.13 -8.32
N VAL A 205 9.70 4.22 -7.61
CA VAL A 205 10.70 5.29 -7.46
C VAL A 205 11.70 4.88 -6.38
N VAL A 206 12.85 4.35 -6.80
CA VAL A 206 13.89 3.82 -5.90
C VAL A 206 14.53 4.96 -5.12
N GLY A 207 14.40 4.95 -3.79
CA GLY A 207 14.79 6.05 -2.92
C GLY A 207 13.81 7.24 -2.93
N GLY A 208 12.62 7.07 -3.53
CA GLY A 208 11.63 8.15 -3.67
C GLY A 208 11.12 8.65 -2.33
N LEU A 209 10.71 7.73 -1.45
CA LEU A 209 10.26 8.09 -0.10
C LEU A 209 11.35 8.78 0.71
N ASP A 210 12.60 8.28 0.68
CA ASP A 210 13.75 8.91 1.35
C ASP A 210 13.96 10.36 0.88
N LYS A 211 13.92 10.59 -0.43
CA LYS A 211 14.08 11.94 -1.00
C LYS A 211 12.95 12.89 -0.57
N LEU A 212 11.72 12.41 -0.53
CA LEU A 212 10.56 13.20 -0.08
C LEU A 212 10.62 13.49 1.43
N LEU A 213 11.02 12.50 2.24
CA LEU A 213 11.25 12.67 3.67
C LEU A 213 12.35 13.69 3.94
N LYS A 214 13.49 13.62 3.23
CA LYS A 214 14.57 14.59 3.34
C LYS A 214 14.10 16.01 3.02
N ALA A 215 13.35 16.19 1.93
CA ALA A 215 12.80 17.50 1.59
C ALA A 215 11.89 18.05 2.70
N PHE A 216 11.03 17.21 3.27
CA PHE A 216 10.18 17.58 4.41
C PHE A 216 10.98 17.91 5.67
N VAL A 217 11.96 17.08 6.05
CA VAL A 217 12.81 17.31 7.23
C VAL A 217 13.62 18.59 7.09
N THR A 218 14.20 18.85 5.92
CA THR A 218 14.94 20.09 5.65
C THR A 218 14.04 21.33 5.78
N GLU A 219 12.80 21.27 5.29
CA GLU A 219 11.88 22.41 5.33
C GLU A 219 11.28 22.63 6.73
N LEU A 220 10.94 21.56 7.46
CA LEU A 220 10.14 21.65 8.68
C LEU A 220 10.90 21.43 9.98
N GLN A 221 12.06 20.78 9.94
CA GLN A 221 12.86 20.41 11.12
C GLN A 221 11.99 19.79 12.23
N PRO A 222 11.32 18.65 11.97
CA PRO A 222 10.50 17.96 12.97
C PRO A 222 11.39 17.31 14.03
N ASP A 223 10.88 17.16 15.26
CA ASP A 223 11.60 16.36 16.27
C ASP A 223 11.41 14.85 16.01
N ASP A 224 10.23 14.48 15.51
CA ASP A 224 9.97 13.12 15.04
C ASP A 224 8.88 13.07 13.95
N ILE A 225 8.87 11.96 13.23
CA ILE A 225 7.85 11.63 12.23
C ILE A 225 7.29 10.25 12.55
N MET A 226 5.98 10.13 12.67
CA MET A 226 5.29 8.84 12.76
C MET A 226 4.62 8.46 11.44
N THR A 227 4.34 7.17 11.25
CA THR A 227 3.56 6.68 10.10
C THR A 227 2.94 5.33 10.42
N TYR A 228 1.98 4.92 9.59
CA TYR A 228 1.31 3.64 9.68
C TYR A 228 1.49 2.85 8.38
N ALA A 229 1.63 1.53 8.47
CA ALA A 229 1.64 0.63 7.32
C ALA A 229 0.56 -0.43 7.45
N ASP A 230 -0.29 -0.55 6.44
CA ASP A 230 -1.36 -1.56 6.39
C ASP A 230 -0.74 -2.97 6.37
N ARG A 231 -1.11 -3.80 7.35
CA ARG A 231 -0.57 -5.14 7.54
C ARG A 231 -1.01 -6.11 6.44
N ASP A 232 -2.11 -5.84 5.75
CA ASP A 232 -2.55 -6.65 4.61
C ASP A 232 -1.60 -6.54 3.42
N TRP A 233 -0.79 -5.48 3.36
CA TRP A 233 0.01 -5.13 2.18
C TRP A 233 1.48 -4.85 2.46
N SER A 234 1.89 -4.80 3.73
CA SER A 234 3.24 -4.39 4.13
C SER A 234 3.67 -5.02 5.44
N ASP A 235 4.86 -5.60 5.43
CA ASP A 235 5.59 -5.96 6.64
C ASP A 235 6.32 -4.78 7.27
N GLY A 236 6.35 -3.60 6.62
CA GLY A 236 6.97 -2.39 7.13
C GLY A 236 8.49 -2.27 6.97
N ARG A 237 9.17 -3.26 6.37
CA ARG A 237 10.64 -3.24 6.19
C ARG A 237 11.17 -2.03 5.43
N SER A 238 10.36 -1.43 4.55
CA SER A 238 10.73 -0.20 3.84
C SER A 238 10.92 0.98 4.78
N TYR A 239 10.13 1.08 5.84
CA TYR A 239 10.24 2.15 6.84
C TYR A 239 11.44 1.91 7.76
N GLU A 240 11.67 0.67 8.18
CA GLU A 240 12.82 0.31 9.04
C GLU A 240 14.15 0.66 8.38
N ARG A 241 14.30 0.40 7.07
CA ARG A 241 15.48 0.81 6.28
C ARG A 241 15.70 2.32 6.21
N LEU A 242 14.66 3.12 6.45
CA LEU A 242 14.73 4.58 6.51
C LEU A 242 14.95 5.09 7.95
N GLY A 243 15.22 4.18 8.89
CA GLY A 243 15.46 4.48 10.30
C GLY A 243 14.18 4.83 11.06
N PHE A 244 13.04 4.25 10.67
CA PHE A 244 11.87 4.21 11.53
C PHE A 244 11.96 3.00 12.47
N GLU A 245 11.60 3.20 13.73
CA GLU A 245 11.44 2.15 14.73
C GLU A 245 9.99 1.67 14.74
N ARG A 246 9.79 0.35 14.82
CA ARG A 246 8.46 -0.24 14.98
C ARG A 246 8.01 -0.08 16.43
N MET A 247 6.92 0.64 16.63
CA MET A 247 6.38 0.95 17.96
C MET A 247 5.29 -0.03 18.41
N GLY A 248 4.66 -0.73 17.47
CA GLY A 248 3.57 -1.67 17.75
C GLY A 248 2.63 -1.84 16.56
N ALA A 249 1.43 -2.37 16.82
CA ALA A 249 0.37 -2.51 15.84
C ALA A 249 -0.95 -1.96 16.38
N THR A 250 -1.83 -1.51 15.48
CA THR A 250 -3.24 -1.28 15.81
C THR A 250 -4.00 -2.59 15.72
N PRO A 251 -5.13 -2.73 16.45
CA PRO A 251 -6.09 -3.80 16.22
C PRO A 251 -6.62 -3.78 14.77
N SER A 252 -7.26 -4.89 14.38
CA SER A 252 -8.02 -4.99 13.13
C SER A 252 -9.15 -3.97 13.08
N HIS A 253 -9.34 -3.35 11.91
CA HIS A 253 -10.50 -2.54 11.61
C HIS A 253 -11.59 -3.40 10.98
N THR A 254 -12.84 -3.07 11.31
CA THR A 254 -14.03 -3.70 10.71
C THR A 254 -14.59 -2.81 9.61
N PHE A 255 -14.99 -3.43 8.51
CA PHE A 255 -15.60 -2.77 7.38
C PHE A 255 -16.88 -3.49 6.96
N TRP A 256 -17.74 -2.76 6.26
CA TRP A 256 -18.82 -3.33 5.49
C TRP A 256 -18.55 -3.13 4.01
N VAL A 257 -18.82 -4.15 3.22
CA VAL A 257 -18.63 -4.17 1.78
C VAL A 257 -19.97 -4.42 1.10
N ASN A 258 -20.32 -3.56 0.16
CA ASN A 258 -21.41 -3.82 -0.77
C ASN A 258 -20.92 -4.77 -1.89
N PRO A 259 -21.39 -6.02 -1.98
CA PRO A 259 -20.92 -6.96 -2.99
C PRO A 259 -21.34 -6.58 -4.42
N ASP A 260 -22.32 -5.68 -4.60
CA ASP A 260 -22.76 -5.23 -5.92
C ASP A 260 -21.86 -4.12 -6.49
N THR A 261 -21.36 -3.22 -5.63
CA THR A 261 -20.55 -2.07 -6.03
C THR A 261 -19.06 -2.21 -5.67
N TRP A 262 -18.72 -3.19 -4.83
CA TRP A 262 -17.40 -3.38 -4.21
C TRP A 262 -16.95 -2.21 -3.33
N GLU A 263 -17.88 -1.33 -2.94
CA GLU A 263 -17.60 -0.21 -2.05
C GLU A 263 -17.37 -0.72 -0.62
N ARG A 264 -16.25 -0.29 -0.03
CA ARG A 264 -15.84 -0.64 1.33
C ARG A 264 -15.93 0.58 2.24
N HIS A 265 -16.66 0.44 3.35
CA HIS A 265 -16.88 1.48 4.34
C HIS A 265 -16.40 1.05 5.73
N TYR A 266 -15.74 1.94 6.47
CA TYR A 266 -15.41 1.70 7.86
C TYR A 266 -16.70 1.54 8.67
N ALA A 267 -16.82 0.46 9.44
CA ALA A 267 -18.03 0.20 10.23
C ALA A 267 -18.36 1.34 11.21
N GLU A 268 -17.33 2.00 11.74
CA GLU A 268 -17.42 3.13 12.67
C GLU A 268 -18.07 4.39 12.05
N ARG A 269 -18.15 4.46 10.72
CA ARG A 269 -18.66 5.63 9.98
C ARG A 269 -20.07 5.45 9.43
N LEU A 270 -20.68 4.28 9.63
CA LEU A 270 -22.01 3.96 9.15
C LEU A 270 -22.99 3.94 10.30
N LEU A 271 -24.20 4.45 10.08
CA LEU A 271 -25.33 4.16 10.96
C LEU A 271 -25.88 2.75 10.63
N PRO A 272 -26.51 2.07 11.60
CA PRO A 272 -27.07 0.74 11.35
C PRO A 272 -28.03 0.69 10.15
N ASP A 273 -28.81 1.74 9.94
CA ASP A 273 -29.79 1.85 8.85
C ASP A 273 -29.13 2.07 7.47
N ASP A 274 -27.85 2.49 7.42
CA ASP A 274 -27.10 2.68 6.18
C ASP A 274 -26.50 1.35 5.66
N ILE A 275 -26.53 0.28 6.46
CA ILE A 275 -25.93 -1.00 6.11
C ILE A 275 -26.97 -1.83 5.34
N GLY A 276 -26.71 -2.07 4.05
CA GLY A 276 -27.55 -2.93 3.23
C GLY A 276 -27.64 -4.35 3.79
N VAL A 277 -28.82 -4.98 3.69
CA VAL A 277 -29.10 -6.33 4.23
C VAL A 277 -28.13 -7.39 3.70
N HIS A 278 -27.65 -7.22 2.47
CA HIS A 278 -26.72 -8.13 1.79
C HIS A 278 -25.25 -7.71 1.91
N TRP A 279 -24.94 -6.64 2.63
CA TRP A 279 -23.57 -6.19 2.80
C TRP A 279 -22.78 -7.18 3.64
N VAL A 280 -21.53 -7.37 3.28
CA VAL A 280 -20.64 -8.37 3.89
C VAL A 280 -19.69 -7.67 4.86
N LYS A 281 -19.59 -8.20 6.08
CA LYS A 281 -18.62 -7.71 7.07
C LYS A 281 -17.23 -8.28 6.77
N VAL A 282 -16.23 -7.41 6.70
CA VAL A 282 -14.83 -7.79 6.47
C VAL A 282 -13.91 -7.10 7.46
N TYR A 283 -12.66 -7.56 7.52
CA TYR A 283 -11.65 -7.05 8.45
C TYR A 283 -10.31 -6.84 7.75
N ASN A 284 -9.45 -6.00 8.29
CA ASN A 284 -8.03 -6.02 7.91
C ASN A 284 -7.18 -6.57 9.06
N SER A 285 -5.87 -6.72 8.83
CA SER A 285 -4.93 -7.20 9.85
C SER A 285 -4.43 -6.08 10.78
N GLY A 286 -5.06 -4.90 10.77
CA GLY A 286 -4.60 -3.69 11.45
C GLY A 286 -3.43 -3.01 10.74
N ASN A 287 -2.74 -2.12 11.45
CA ASN A 287 -1.64 -1.34 10.90
C ASN A 287 -0.40 -1.43 11.80
N TRP A 288 0.78 -1.58 11.21
CA TRP A 288 2.04 -1.34 11.92
C TRP A 288 2.21 0.15 12.21
N LYS A 289 2.65 0.49 13.42
CA LYS A 289 2.96 1.85 13.83
C LYS A 289 4.48 2.05 13.86
N PHE A 290 4.93 3.11 13.21
CA PHE A 290 6.35 3.45 13.09
C PHE A 290 6.63 4.86 13.62
N LEU A 291 7.82 5.07 14.19
CA LEU A 291 8.32 6.37 14.63
C LEU A 291 9.77 6.55 14.20
N LYS A 292 10.09 7.69 13.62
CA LYS A 292 11.45 8.12 13.30
C LYS A 292 11.77 9.38 14.08
N LYS A 293 12.70 9.28 15.04
CA LYS A 293 13.24 10.42 15.78
C LYS A 293 14.30 11.12 14.93
N MET A 294 14.32 12.45 14.96
CA MET A 294 15.40 13.26 14.38
C MET A 294 16.40 13.54 15.49
N ILE A 295 17.37 12.63 15.64
CA ILE A 295 18.49 12.76 16.59
C ILE A 295 19.64 13.46 15.86
#